data_AF-A0A537LRT5-F1
#
_entry.id   AF-A0A537LRT5-F1
#
_cell.length_a   1.000
_cell.length_b   1.000
_cell.length_c   1.000
_cell.angle_alpha   90.00
_cell.angle_beta   90.00
_cell.angle_gamma   90.00
#
_symmetry.space_group_name_H-M   'P 1'
#
loop_
_entity.id
_entity.type
_entity.pdbx_description
1 polymer ?
#
loop_
_entity_poly.entity_id
_entity_poly.type
_entity_poly.pdbx_seq_one_letter_code
_entity_poly.pdbx_strand_id
1 'polypeptide(L)'
;MPFLQEQDAAFVRTRLAQDLRDDVTLEFFAPATGGLVLPGQDGQTAEYARQILAEVAALSPKIRLNVHSTIAEPDAAKAFGIARTPGTAVIGAHDFGVRFYGMPAGYEFATLLELIITASQGTTAIAPQTREMLAQLQRDIHLQVFVTPT
;
A
#
# COMPACT_ATOMS: atom_id res chain seq x y z
N MET A 1 -2.85 -11.75 -17.34
CA MET A 1 -4.22 -12.06 -16.90
C MET A 1 -4.47 -11.22 -15.67
N PRO A 2 -5.68 -10.65 -15.48
CA PRO A 2 -5.97 -9.87 -14.30
C PRO A 2 -5.88 -10.74 -13.04
N PHE A 3 -5.40 -10.18 -11.95
CA PHE A 3 -5.38 -10.84 -10.65
C PHE A 3 -6.77 -10.90 -10.02
N LEU A 4 -7.57 -9.84 -10.22
CA LEU A 4 -8.94 -9.76 -9.75
C LEU A 4 -9.91 -10.32 -10.79
N GLN A 5 -10.72 -11.29 -10.37
CA GLN A 5 -11.88 -11.71 -11.15
C GLN A 5 -12.94 -10.61 -11.17
N GLU A 6 -13.82 -10.61 -12.17
CA GLU A 6 -14.83 -9.56 -12.32
C GLU A 6 -15.77 -9.46 -11.10
N GLN A 7 -16.11 -10.60 -10.49
CA GLN A 7 -16.92 -10.64 -9.28
C GLN A 7 -16.22 -9.97 -8.09
N ASP A 8 -14.93 -10.28 -7.88
CA ASP A 8 -14.13 -9.69 -6.81
C ASP A 8 -13.93 -8.20 -7.04
N ALA A 9 -13.63 -7.80 -8.28
CA ALA A 9 -13.50 -6.41 -8.67
C ALA A 9 -14.79 -5.61 -8.40
N ALA A 10 -15.96 -6.19 -8.67
CA ALA A 10 -17.26 -5.55 -8.39
C ALA A 10 -17.51 -5.39 -6.88
N PHE A 11 -17.15 -6.39 -6.09
CA PHE A 11 -17.24 -6.33 -4.63
C PHE A 11 -16.31 -5.24 -4.07
N VAL A 12 -15.04 -5.25 -4.48
CA VAL A 12 -14.04 -4.26 -4.06
C VAL A 12 -14.47 -2.86 -4.47
N ARG A 13 -14.97 -2.66 -5.69
CA ARG A 13 -15.48 -1.37 -6.15
C ARG A 13 -16.62 -0.85 -5.26
N THR A 14 -17.54 -1.74 -4.87
CA THR A 14 -18.66 -1.38 -4.00
C THR A 14 -18.18 -0.95 -2.62
N ARG A 15 -17.27 -1.73 -2.02
CA ARG A 15 -16.64 -1.41 -0.73
C ARG A 15 -15.89 -0.08 -0.79
N LEU A 16 -15.02 0.11 -1.78
CA LEU A 16 -14.27 1.35 -1.94
C LEU A 16 -15.19 2.57 -2.13
N ALA A 17 -16.30 2.43 -2.87
CA ALA A 17 -17.27 3.51 -3.04
C ALA A 17 -18.01 3.87 -1.75
N GLN A 18 -18.21 2.93 -0.84
CA GLN A 18 -18.90 3.15 0.43
C GLN A 18 -17.99 3.76 1.50
N ASP A 19 -16.72 3.35 1.54
CA ASP A 19 -15.85 3.61 2.69
C ASP A 19 -14.75 4.64 2.47
N LEU A 20 -14.41 4.97 1.21
CA LEU A 20 -13.41 6.00 0.92
C LEU A 20 -13.97 7.41 1.17
N ARG A 21 -13.34 8.15 2.09
CA ARG A 21 -13.71 9.52 2.46
C ARG A 21 -12.86 10.58 1.77
N ASP A 22 -11.55 10.42 1.76
CA ASP A 22 -10.60 11.28 1.06
C ASP A 22 -9.79 10.52 -0.01
N ASP A 23 -9.03 11.26 -0.82
CA ASP A 23 -8.13 10.68 -1.82
C ASP A 23 -6.96 9.95 -1.14
N VAL A 24 -6.51 8.86 -1.77
CA VAL A 24 -5.37 8.06 -1.33
C VAL A 24 -4.36 7.96 -2.46
N THR A 25 -3.10 8.19 -2.14
CA THR A 25 -1.98 8.00 -3.07
C THR A 25 -1.14 6.81 -2.63
N LEU A 26 -0.90 5.90 -3.56
CA LEU A 26 -0.03 4.74 -3.42
C LEU A 26 1.27 5.04 -4.15
N GLU A 27 2.33 5.28 -3.39
CA GLU A 27 3.68 5.49 -3.92
C GLU A 27 4.40 4.14 -3.89
N PHE A 28 4.43 3.45 -5.03
CA PHE A 28 5.00 2.12 -5.18
C PHE A 28 6.44 2.19 -5.70
N PHE A 29 7.32 1.44 -5.05
CA PHE A 29 8.75 1.39 -5.35
C PHE A 29 9.18 -0.04 -5.67
N ALA A 30 9.82 -0.21 -6.82
CA ALA A 30 10.43 -1.45 -7.26
C ALA A 30 11.89 -1.19 -7.70
N PRO A 31 12.77 -2.22 -7.75
CA PRO A 31 14.15 -2.03 -8.23
C PRO A 31 14.18 -1.42 -9.64
N ALA A 32 13.41 -1.97 -10.56
CA ALA A 32 13.28 -1.50 -11.93
C ALA A 32 11.80 -1.41 -12.34
N THR A 33 11.46 -0.37 -13.10
CA THR A 33 10.11 -0.15 -13.63
C THR A 33 10.17 -0.17 -15.16
N GLY A 34 9.70 -1.25 -15.78
CA GLY A 34 9.59 -1.37 -17.24
C GLY A 34 10.84 -1.89 -17.99
N GLY A 35 10.59 -2.72 -19.01
CA GLY A 35 11.50 -3.00 -20.13
C GLY A 35 12.61 -4.03 -19.95
N LEU A 36 13.23 -4.15 -18.76
CA LEU A 36 14.29 -5.12 -18.51
C LEU A 36 14.12 -5.72 -17.11
N VAL A 37 13.35 -6.80 -17.03
CA VAL A 37 13.30 -7.64 -15.82
C VAL A 37 14.64 -8.37 -15.74
N LEU A 38 15.47 -8.01 -14.76
CA LEU A 38 16.67 -8.78 -14.45
C LEU A 38 16.24 -10.18 -14.00
N PRO A 39 16.73 -11.27 -14.63
CA PRO A 39 16.42 -12.62 -14.19
C PRO A 39 16.90 -12.83 -12.74
N GLY A 40 15.94 -13.09 -11.84
CA GLY A 40 16.16 -13.21 -10.40
C GLY A 40 14.82 -13.12 -9.65
N GLN A 41 14.72 -13.71 -8.46
CA GLN A 41 13.45 -13.88 -7.75
C GLN A 41 12.74 -12.57 -7.33
N ASP A 42 13.43 -11.43 -7.35
CA ASP A 42 12.86 -10.16 -6.87
C ASP A 42 12.05 -9.40 -7.93
N GLY A 43 12.37 -9.58 -9.22
CA GLY A 43 11.72 -8.84 -10.31
C GLY A 43 10.26 -9.26 -10.54
N GLN A 44 9.98 -10.57 -10.42
CA GLN A 44 8.65 -11.11 -10.66
C GLN A 44 7.65 -10.69 -9.58
N THR A 45 8.06 -10.75 -8.31
CA THR A 45 7.23 -10.33 -7.17
C THR A 45 6.88 -8.85 -7.23
N ALA A 46 7.85 -8.01 -7.61
CA ALA A 46 7.61 -6.57 -7.76
C ALA A 46 6.62 -6.27 -8.90
N GLU A 47 6.72 -6.97 -10.02
CA GLU A 47 5.80 -6.78 -11.15
C GLU A 47 4.38 -7.25 -10.80
N TYR A 48 4.23 -8.35 -10.07
CA TYR A 48 2.92 -8.80 -9.58
C TYR A 48 2.31 -7.82 -8.58
N ALA A 49 3.11 -7.31 -7.64
CA ALA A 49 2.66 -6.27 -6.72
C ALA A 49 2.17 -5.02 -7.49
N ARG A 50 2.94 -4.57 -8.50
CA ARG A 50 2.57 -3.43 -9.37
C ARG A 50 1.25 -3.67 -10.08
N GLN A 51 1.04 -4.86 -10.64
CA GLN A 51 -0.19 -5.22 -11.35
C GLN A 51 -1.40 -5.22 -10.42
N ILE A 52 -1.30 -5.83 -9.24
CA ILE A 52 -2.38 -5.82 -8.24
C ILE A 52 -2.72 -4.39 -7.81
N LEU A 53 -1.71 -3.56 -7.50
CA LEU A 53 -1.91 -2.16 -7.12
C LEU A 53 -2.57 -1.36 -8.25
N ALA A 54 -2.18 -1.60 -9.50
CA ALA A 54 -2.76 -0.93 -10.67
C ALA A 54 -4.23 -1.32 -10.87
N GLU A 55 -4.57 -2.60 -10.69
CA GLU A 55 -5.95 -3.06 -10.75
C GLU A 55 -6.79 -2.41 -9.64
N VAL A 56 -6.30 -2.37 -8.40
CA VAL A 56 -7.00 -1.71 -7.28
C VAL A 56 -7.19 -0.21 -7.53
N ALA A 57 -6.15 0.49 -7.99
CA ALA A 57 -6.25 1.91 -8.32
C ALA A 57 -7.27 2.19 -9.44
N ALA A 58 -7.41 1.29 -10.42
CA ALA A 58 -8.41 1.40 -11.47
C ALA A 58 -9.86 1.20 -10.98
N LEU A 59 -10.08 0.65 -9.78
CA LEU A 59 -11.43 0.44 -9.24
C LEU A 59 -12.04 1.69 -8.60
N SER A 60 -11.26 2.74 -8.34
CA SER A 60 -11.77 3.97 -7.74
C SER A 60 -11.00 5.21 -8.21
N PRO A 61 -11.69 6.30 -8.62
CA PRO A 61 -11.03 7.54 -9.03
C PRO A 61 -10.29 8.25 -7.88
N LYS A 62 -10.56 7.86 -6.62
CA LYS A 62 -9.94 8.42 -5.42
C LYS A 62 -8.59 7.79 -5.09
N ILE A 63 -8.21 6.72 -5.79
CA ILE A 63 -6.95 6.03 -5.57
C ILE A 63 -6.01 6.36 -6.73
N ARG A 64 -4.87 6.97 -6.41
CA ARG A 64 -3.80 7.24 -7.38
C ARG A 64 -2.65 6.30 -7.13
N LEU A 65 -2.09 5.73 -8.19
CA LEU A 65 -0.89 4.91 -8.13
C LEU A 65 0.24 5.61 -8.88
N ASN A 66 1.31 5.91 -8.16
CA ASN A 66 2.57 6.38 -8.70
C ASN A 66 3.60 5.25 -8.58
N VAL A 67 4.36 5.01 -9.64
CA VAL A 67 5.34 3.92 -9.68
C VAL A 67 6.72 4.49 -9.92
N HIS A 68 7.63 4.17 -9.00
CA HIS A 68 9.00 4.66 -8.97
C HIS A 68 9.99 3.50 -9.09
N SER A 69 11.13 3.77 -9.71
CA SER A 69 12.26 2.84 -9.72
C SER A 69 13.28 3.27 -8.68
N THR A 70 13.66 2.40 -7.75
CA THR A 70 14.70 2.73 -6.75
C THR A 70 16.10 2.80 -7.35
N ILE A 71 16.32 2.21 -8.53
CA ILE A 71 17.58 2.34 -9.28
C ILE A 71 17.64 3.71 -9.96
N ALA A 72 16.56 4.16 -10.58
CA ALA A 72 16.52 5.46 -11.27
C ALA A 72 16.33 6.65 -10.31
N GLU A 73 15.60 6.43 -9.21
CA GLU A 73 15.12 7.47 -8.29
C GLU A 73 15.47 7.12 -6.82
N PRO A 74 16.75 6.93 -6.47
CA PRO A 74 17.16 6.50 -5.13
C PRO A 74 16.79 7.50 -4.02
N ASP A 75 16.70 8.79 -4.35
CA ASP A 75 16.33 9.83 -3.38
C ASP A 75 14.82 9.86 -3.09
N ALA A 76 13.99 9.46 -4.05
CA ALA A 76 12.54 9.35 -3.84
C ALA A 76 12.22 8.27 -2.80
N ALA A 77 12.87 7.10 -2.88
CA ALA A 77 12.67 6.03 -1.89
C ALA A 77 12.98 6.50 -0.45
N LYS A 78 14.05 7.29 -0.27
CA LYS A 78 14.40 7.86 1.03
C LYS A 78 13.36 8.89 1.50
N ALA A 79 12.88 9.75 0.61
CA ALA A 79 11.89 10.77 0.94
C ALA A 79 10.57 10.18 1.46
N PHE A 80 10.15 9.03 0.92
CA PHE A 80 8.94 8.32 1.37
C PHE A 80 9.20 7.28 2.49
N GLY A 81 10.42 7.20 3.01
CA GLY A 81 10.78 6.27 4.10
C GLY A 81 10.72 4.79 3.69
N ILE A 82 10.96 4.49 2.42
CA ILE A 82 10.99 3.13 1.88
C ILE A 82 12.37 2.53 2.10
N ALA A 83 12.43 1.51 2.96
CA ALA A 83 13.68 0.83 3.32
C ALA A 83 13.97 -0.42 2.48
N ARG A 84 12.94 -0.99 1.82
CA ARG A 84 13.00 -2.26 1.09
C ARG A 84 12.07 -2.22 -0.11
N THR A 85 12.38 -3.05 -1.11
CA THR A 85 11.57 -3.22 -2.32
C THR A 85 11.16 -4.68 -2.50
N PRO A 86 9.99 -4.97 -3.10
CA PRO A 86 8.95 -4.01 -3.47
C PRO A 86 8.31 -3.39 -2.21
N GLY A 87 8.03 -2.08 -2.26
CA GLY A 87 7.51 -1.33 -1.12
C GLY A 87 6.52 -0.27 -1.56
N THR A 88 5.44 -0.10 -0.79
CA THR A 88 4.36 0.85 -1.08
C THR A 88 4.16 1.76 0.13
N ALA A 89 4.28 3.08 -0.06
CA ALA A 89 3.77 4.03 0.92
C ALA A 89 2.29 4.30 0.63
N VAL A 90 1.46 4.20 1.67
CA VAL A 90 0.01 4.45 1.59
C VAL A 90 -0.28 5.81 2.23
N ILE A 91 -0.63 6.79 1.41
CA ILE A 91 -0.73 8.19 1.81
C ILE A 91 -2.19 8.64 1.70
N GLY A 92 -2.77 9.12 2.80
CA GLY A 92 -4.12 9.72 2.81
C GLY A 92 -4.05 11.23 2.65
N ALA A 93 -4.83 11.96 3.45
CA ALA A 93 -4.76 13.43 3.52
C ALA A 93 -3.34 13.95 3.87
N HIS A 94 -2.57 13.15 4.60
CA HIS A 94 -1.13 13.32 4.82
C HIS A 94 -0.48 11.93 4.96
N ASP A 95 0.85 11.89 5.02
CA ASP A 95 1.58 10.65 5.25
C ASP A 95 1.50 10.25 6.73
N PHE A 96 0.75 9.18 7.02
CA PHE A 96 0.57 8.62 8.36
C PHE A 96 1.69 7.69 8.82
N GLY A 97 2.74 7.47 8.02
CA GLY A 97 3.80 6.53 8.38
C GLY A 97 3.52 5.07 8.01
N VAL A 98 2.49 4.80 7.19
CA VAL A 98 2.11 3.45 6.75
C VAL A 98 2.94 3.00 5.53
N ARG A 99 3.59 1.84 5.63
CA ARG A 99 4.38 1.22 4.54
C ARG A 99 4.05 -0.26 4.46
N PHE A 100 3.77 -0.73 3.25
CA PHE A 100 3.54 -2.14 2.94
C PHE A 100 4.73 -2.67 2.13
N TYR A 101 5.33 -3.79 2.54
CA TYR A 101 6.47 -4.38 1.86
C TYR A 101 6.11 -5.76 1.32
N GLY A 102 6.45 -6.03 0.05
CA GLY A 102 6.14 -7.30 -0.61
C GLY A 102 4.94 -7.21 -1.57
N MET A 103 4.43 -8.38 -1.93
CA MET A 103 3.25 -8.53 -2.79
C MET A 103 2.00 -8.76 -1.93
N PRO A 104 0.92 -7.98 -2.13
CA PRO A 104 -0.34 -8.10 -1.37
C PRO A 104 -1.19 -9.26 -1.90
N ALA A 105 -0.71 -10.49 -1.70
CA ALA A 105 -1.38 -11.72 -2.15
C ALA A 105 -2.04 -12.49 -1.01
N GLY A 106 -3.01 -13.34 -1.34
CA GLY A 106 -3.74 -14.14 -0.35
C GLY A 106 -4.53 -13.25 0.60
N TYR A 107 -4.47 -13.55 1.91
CA TYR A 107 -5.16 -12.75 2.93
C TYR A 107 -4.66 -11.30 3.03
N GLU A 108 -3.43 -11.02 2.57
CA GLU A 108 -2.86 -9.68 2.61
C GLU A 108 -3.48 -8.73 1.57
N PHE A 109 -4.25 -9.25 0.62
CA PHE A 109 -5.05 -8.39 -0.26
C PHE A 109 -6.12 -7.64 0.55
N ALA A 110 -6.77 -8.29 1.51
CA ALA A 110 -7.73 -7.64 2.39
C ALA A 110 -7.04 -6.61 3.30
N THR A 111 -5.84 -6.93 3.81
CA THR A 111 -5.01 -5.98 4.57
C THR A 111 -4.74 -4.71 3.76
N LEU A 112 -4.34 -4.85 2.49
CA LEU A 112 -4.10 -3.70 1.60
C LEU A 112 -5.35 -2.82 1.46
N LEU A 113 -6.52 -3.42 1.24
CA LEU A 113 -7.77 -2.67 1.10
C LEU A 113 -8.11 -1.90 2.39
N GLU A 114 -7.95 -2.53 3.55
CA GLU A 114 -8.19 -1.88 4.84
C GLU A 114 -7.17 -0.77 5.13
N LEU A 115 -5.91 -0.90 4.71
CA LEU A 115 -4.92 0.18 4.79
C LEU A 115 -5.34 1.39 3.94
N ILE A 116 -5.79 1.16 2.70
CA ILE A 116 -6.27 2.22 1.81
C ILE A 116 -7.50 2.90 2.41
N ILE A 117 -8.47 2.13 2.89
CA ILE A 117 -9.70 2.68 3.50
C ILE A 117 -9.36 3.48 4.77
N THR A 118 -8.51 2.94 5.65
CA THR A 118 -8.11 3.62 6.89
C THR A 118 -7.36 4.92 6.60
N ALA A 119 -6.42 4.90 5.63
CA ALA A 119 -5.70 6.11 5.20
C ALA A 119 -6.66 7.15 4.59
N SER A 120 -7.66 6.70 3.83
CA SER A 120 -8.71 7.55 3.27
C SER A 120 -9.61 8.18 4.34
N GLN A 121 -9.87 7.47 5.44
CA GLN A 121 -10.73 7.94 6.52
C GLN A 121 -10.01 8.85 7.52
N GLY A 122 -8.68 8.73 7.64
CA GLY A 122 -7.87 9.49 8.60
C GLY A 122 -8.24 9.24 10.06
N THR A 123 -9.04 8.20 10.34
CA THR A 123 -9.53 7.85 11.68
C THR A 123 -9.37 6.36 11.91
N THR A 124 -9.41 5.95 13.18
CA THR A 124 -9.13 4.56 13.59
C THR A 124 -10.18 4.06 14.57
N ALA A 125 -10.49 2.77 14.57
CA ALA A 125 -11.44 2.17 15.50
C ALA A 125 -10.77 1.75 16.84
N ILE A 126 -9.91 2.61 17.40
CA ILE A 126 -9.26 2.35 18.70
C ILE A 126 -10.05 2.97 19.85
N ALA A 127 -10.12 2.24 20.96
CA ALA A 127 -10.85 2.66 22.16
C ALA A 127 -10.29 3.99 22.72
N PRO A 128 -11.12 4.85 23.33
CA PRO A 128 -10.67 6.14 23.90
C PRO A 128 -9.49 5.98 24.87
N GLN A 129 -9.56 4.98 25.75
CA GLN A 129 -8.49 4.67 26.72
C GLN A 129 -7.16 4.35 26.03
N THR A 130 -7.20 3.63 24.90
CA THR A 130 -5.99 3.34 24.11
C THR A 130 -5.45 4.60 23.45
N ARG A 131 -6.31 5.50 22.95
CA ARG A 131 -5.89 6.79 22.38
C ARG A 131 -5.18 7.65 23.42
N GLU A 132 -5.73 7.72 24.63
CA GLU A 132 -5.14 8.47 25.74
C GLU A 132 -3.75 7.91 26.11
N MET A 133 -3.61 6.59 26.16
CA MET A 133 -2.32 5.94 26.40
C MET A 133 -1.31 6.22 25.28
N LEU A 134 -1.72 6.11 24.01
CA LEU A 134 -0.85 6.36 22.86
C LEU A 134 -0.43 7.83 22.76
N ALA A 135 -1.27 8.77 23.21
CA ALA A 135 -0.93 10.19 23.26
C ALA A 135 0.19 10.52 24.27
N GLN A 136 0.48 9.63 25.21
CA GLN A 136 1.55 9.80 26.21
C GLN A 136 2.92 9.29 25.73
N LEU A 137 3.01 8.74 24.51
CA LEU A 137 4.27 8.26 23.95
C LEU A 137 5.24 9.43 23.74
N GLN A 138 6.41 9.35 24.38
CA GLN A 138 7.42 10.42 24.37
C GLN A 138 8.45 10.30 23.24
N ARG A 139 8.38 9.22 22.45
CA ARG A 139 9.32 8.92 21.37
C ARG A 139 8.58 8.34 20.19
N ASP A 140 9.16 8.55 19.02
CA ASP A 140 8.68 7.90 17.79
C ASP A 140 8.82 6.38 17.91
N ILE A 141 7.77 5.68 17.54
CA ILE A 141 7.73 4.22 17.53
C ILE A 141 7.64 3.73 16.10
N HIS A 142 8.61 2.91 15.71
CA HIS A 142 8.57 2.17 14.45
C HIS A 142 8.05 0.75 14.72
N LEU A 143 6.85 0.46 14.23
CA LEU A 143 6.22 -0.86 14.34
C LEU A 143 6.44 -1.65 13.05
N GLN A 144 6.95 -2.87 13.16
CA GLN A 144 7.09 -3.79 12.03
C GLN A 144 6.29 -5.06 12.30
N VAL A 145 5.34 -5.35 11.41
CA VAL A 145 4.52 -6.56 11.46
C VAL A 145 4.97 -7.47 10.33
N PHE A 146 5.47 -8.66 10.69
CA PHE A 146 5.91 -9.67 9.72
C PHE A 146 4.81 -10.71 9.56
N VAL A 147 4.40 -10.93 8.32
CA VAL A 147 3.31 -11.85 7.96
C VAL A 147 3.76 -12.78 6.84
N THR A 148 3.10 -13.92 6.74
CA THR A 148 3.14 -14.78 5.56
C THR A 148 1.78 -14.71 4.88
N PRO A 149 1.72 -14.71 3.53
CA PRO A 149 0.44 -14.62 2.81
C PRO A 149 -0.47 -15.85 3.00
N THR A 150 0.05 -16.90 3.65
CA THR A 150 -0.61 -18.14 4.11
C THR A 150 0.13 -18.72 5.31
#